data_AF-A0A068QZY2-F1
#
_entry.id   AF-A0A068QZY2-F1
#
_cell.length_a   1.000
_cell.length_b   1.000
_cell.length_c   1.000
_cell.angle_alpha   90.00
_cell.angle_beta   90.00
_cell.angle_gamma   90.00
#
_symmetry.space_group_name_H-M   'P 1'
#
loop_
_entity.id
_entity.type
_entity.pdbx_description
1 polymer ?
#
loop_
_entity_poly.entity_id
_entity_poly.type
_entity_poly.pdbx_seq_one_letter_code
_entity_poly.pdbx_strand_id
1 'polypeptide(L)' 'MTILKTEHFKAVDDIEYFMKTDGLSRDEAVDLLKLLELRKINNNLEYLASCVERAPWNFEE' A
#
# COMPACT_ATOMS: atom_id res chain seq x y z
N MET A 1 -4.71 8.03 4.35
CA MET A 1 -3.70 8.61 3.41
C MET A 1 -3.54 7.60 2.26
N THR A 2 -4.19 7.85 1.14
CA THR A 2 -4.26 6.94 -0.02
C THR A 2 -2.97 7.03 -0.83
N ILE A 3 -2.30 5.90 -1.08
CA ILE A 3 -1.15 5.87 -2.01
C ILE A 3 -1.70 5.87 -3.43
N LEU A 4 -1.38 6.91 -4.21
CA LEU A 4 -1.71 6.97 -5.63
C LEU A 4 -0.85 5.96 -6.40
N LYS A 5 -1.37 5.40 -7.51
CA LYS A 5 -0.61 4.45 -8.36
C LYS A 5 0.79 4.96 -8.71
N THR A 6 0.91 6.26 -9.01
CA THR A 6 2.17 6.92 -9.34
C THR A 6 3.17 6.94 -8.18
N GLU A 7 2.70 7.06 -6.94
CA GLU A 7 3.55 7.05 -5.73
C GLU A 7 4.03 5.63 -5.40
N HIS A 8 3.20 4.62 -5.67
CA HIS A 8 3.59 3.22 -5.53
C HIS A 8 4.70 2.84 -6.52
N PHE A 9 4.58 3.21 -7.79
CA PHE A 9 5.65 2.94 -8.78
C PHE A 9 6.96 3.65 -8.41
N LYS A 10 6.91 4.91 -7.99
CA LYS A 10 8.10 5.63 -7.51
C LYS A 10 8.75 4.95 -6.30
N ALA A 11 7.96 4.48 -5.34
CA ALA A 11 8.49 3.79 -4.17
C ALA A 11 9.18 2.46 -4.52
N VAL A 12 8.68 1.74 -5.53
CA VAL A 12 9.34 0.51 -6.04
C VAL A 12 10.65 0.87 -6.73
N ASP A 13 10.65 1.91 -7.59
CA ASP A 13 11.85 2.38 -8.29
C ASP A 13 12.94 2.85 -7.29
N ASP A 14 12.53 3.54 -6.22
CA ASP A 14 13.43 3.99 -5.15
C ASP A 14 14.05 2.79 -4.40
N ILE A 15 13.25 1.77 -4.06
CA ILE A 15 13.75 0.53 -3.42
C ILE A 15 14.77 -0.16 -4.34
N GLU A 16 14.48 -0.26 -5.63
CA GLU A 16 15.41 -0.87 -6.60
C GLU A 16 16.72 -0.06 -6.71
N TYR A 17 16.63 1.27 -6.67
CA TYR A 17 17.79 2.16 -6.66
C TYR A 17 18.65 1.96 -5.40
N PHE A 18 18.02 1.85 -4.22
CA PHE A 18 18.74 1.63 -2.96
C PHE A 18 19.41 0.26 -2.89
N MET A 19 18.80 -0.78 -3.47
CA MET A 19 19.45 -2.09 -3.62
C MET A 19 20.69 -2.04 -4.51
N LYS A 20 20.67 -1.22 -5.58
CA LYS A 20 21.79 -1.08 -6.53
C LYS A 20 22.96 -0.25 -5.97
N THR A 21 22.70 0.58 -4.98
CA THR A 21 23.69 1.49 -4.36
C THR A 21 24.26 0.97 -3.05
N ASP A 22 24.03 -0.32 -2.74
CA ASP A 22 24.45 -0.99 -1.49
C ASP A 22 23.86 -0.35 -0.22
N GLY A 23 22.82 0.47 -0.38
CA GLY A 23 22.13 1.16 0.72
C GLY A 23 21.04 0.33 1.39
N LEU A 24 20.72 -0.84 0.84
CA LEU A 24 19.66 -1.71 1.34
C LEU A 24 19.98 -3.17 1.04
N SER A 25 19.89 -4.03 2.06
CA SER A 25 20.03 -5.48 1.85
C SER A 25 18.83 -6.06 1.10
N ARG A 26 19.01 -7.24 0.52
CA ARG A 26 17.94 -7.94 -0.19
C ARG A 26 16.74 -8.25 0.71
N ASP A 27 16.99 -8.64 1.95
CA ASP A 27 15.93 -9.02 2.89
C ASP A 27 15.11 -7.79 3.30
N GLU A 28 15.78 -6.66 3.57
CA GLU A 28 15.13 -5.39 3.84
C GLU A 28 14.29 -4.89 2.66
N ALA A 29 14.79 -5.05 1.42
CA ALA A 29 14.05 -4.70 0.21
C ALA A 29 12.76 -5.51 0.08
N VAL A 30 12.84 -6.82 0.32
CA VAL A 30 11.70 -7.72 0.28
C VAL A 30 10.66 -7.33 1.33
N ASP A 31 11.09 -6.96 2.54
CA ASP A 31 10.18 -6.54 3.60
C ASP A 31 9.52 -5.17 3.31
N LEU A 32 10.26 -4.22 2.73
CA LEU A 32 9.68 -2.95 2.26
C LEU A 32 8.62 -3.17 1.17
N LEU A 33 8.88 -4.05 0.21
CA LEU A 33 7.91 -4.39 -0.84
C LEU A 33 6.66 -5.05 -0.27
N LYS A 34 6.80 -5.97 0.70
CA LYS A 34 5.65 -6.56 1.41
C LYS A 34 4.82 -5.50 2.11
N LEU A 35 5.46 -4.57 2.83
CA LEU A 35 4.77 -3.47 3.51
C LEU A 35 4.02 -2.58 2.51
N LEU A 36 4.61 -2.31 1.35
CA LEU A 36 4.00 -1.51 0.30
C LEU A 36 2.70 -2.17 -0.24
N GLU A 37 2.73 -3.48 -0.50
CA GLU A 37 1.55 -4.24 -0.94
C GLU A 37 0.50 -4.37 0.17
N LEU A 38 0.90 -4.62 1.42
CA LEU A 38 -0.02 -4.65 2.56
C LEU A 38 -0.76 -3.33 2.71
N ARG A 39 -0.08 -2.20 2.55
CA ARG A 39 -0.69 -0.87 2.62
C ARG A 39 -1.73 -0.63 1.53
N LYS A 40 -1.48 -1.14 0.32
CA LYS A 40 -2.44 -1.10 -0.79
C LYS A 40 -3.66 -1.96 -0.52
N ILE A 41 -3.47 -3.17 0.02
CA ILE A 41 -4.58 -4.04 0.44
C ILE A 41 -5.41 -3.34 1.52
N ASN A 42 -4.77 -2.77 2.54
CA ASN A 42 -5.46 -2.10 3.64
C ASN A 42 -6.30 -0.91 3.17
N ASN A 43 -5.76 -0.08 2.29
CA ASN A 43 -6.47 1.07 1.72
C ASN A 43 -7.70 0.63 0.87
N ASN A 44 -7.57 -0.48 0.11
CA ASN A 44 -8.70 -1.05 -0.61
C ASN A 44 -9.77 -1.59 0.34
N LEU A 45 -9.36 -2.22 1.44
CA LEU A 45 -10.28 -2.71 2.47
C LEU A 45 -10.99 -1.56 3.19
N GLU A 46 -10.29 -0.48 3.53
CA GLU A 46 -10.88 0.75 4.08
C GLU A 46 -11.93 1.35 3.13
N TYR A 47 -11.64 1.38 1.82
CA TYR A 47 -12.60 1.83 0.82
C TYR A 47 -13.86 0.94 0.78
N LEU A 48 -13.68 -0.39 0.75
CA LEU A 48 -14.81 -1.33 0.77
C LEU A 48 -15.63 -1.22 2.06
N ALA A 49 -14.97 -1.10 3.21
CA ALA A 49 -15.63 -0.88 4.49
C ALA A 49 -16.48 0.40 4.45
N SER A 50 -15.93 1.50 3.94
CA SER A 50 -16.68 2.76 3.79
C SER A 50 -17.89 2.63 2.84
N CYS A 51 -17.76 1.85 1.75
CA CYS A 51 -18.88 1.56 0.86
C CYS A 51 -19.99 0.75 1.55
N VAL A 52 -19.61 -0.22 2.38
CA VAL A 52 -20.55 -1.03 3.17
C VAL A 52 -21.23 -0.19 4.25
N GLU A 53 -20.47 0.64 4.98
CA GLU A 53 -20.99 1.55 6.00
C GLU A 53 -22.07 2.48 5.44
N ARG A 54 -21.84 3.03 4.25
CA ARG A 54 -22.75 3.95 3.57
C ARG A 54 -23.84 3.27 2.74
N ALA A 55 -23.90 1.94 2.75
CA ALA A 55 -24.84 1.22 1.93
C ALA A 55 -26.28 1.49 2.39
N PRO A 56 -27.25 1.59 1.47
CA PRO A 56 -28.62 1.99 1.78
C PRO A 56 -29.39 0.98 2.61
N TRP A 57 -28.88 -0.23 2.83
CA TRP A 57 -29.44 -1.22 3.75
C TRP A 57 -28.77 -1.21 5.13
N ASN A 58 -27.69 -0.44 5.28
CA ASN A 58 -26.92 -0.31 6.50
C ASN A 58 -27.45 0.86 7.33
N PHE A 59 -28.75 0.80 7.64
CA PHE A 59 -29.37 1.72 8.58
C PHE A 59 -28.83 1.36 9.97
N GLU A 60 -28.06 2.25 10.58
CA GLU A 60 -27.82 2.18 12.02
C GLU A 60 -29.19 2.19 12.71
N GLU A 61 -29.45 1.20 13.58
CA GLU A 61 -30.67 1.12 14.40
C GLU A 61 -30.83 2.35 15.31
#